data_AF-A0A965CGQ2-F1
#
_entry.id   AF-A0A965CGQ2-F1
#
_cell.length_a   1.000
_cell.length_b   1.000
_cell.length_c   1.000
_cell.angle_alpha   90.00
_cell.angle_beta   90.00
_cell.angle_gamma   90.00
#
_symmetry.space_group_name_H-M   'P 1'
#
loop_
_entity.id
_entity.type
_entity.pdbx_description
1 polymer ?
#
loop_
_entity_poly.entity_id
_entity_poly.type
_entity_poly.pdbx_seq_one_letter_code
_entity_poly.pdbx_strand_id
1 'polypeptide(L)'
;MDAFENSPLKEVFTHLKGARKNTKVIQGLKTRYDQLLALVQHYMPSVLLETGTWNGDRALQMAQVAFGKHDHVVYHGYDLFEEASADTDAKEHNIKKHFSLEDVTKKLGEFAEAMAAKGKKFEFHLTRGDTKDTLREVPGVEFAWLDGGHSLDTIAHDWEMCKRIPVVVFDDYYVADPDGNLPAAEFRGVEATFTRILREKRVYKSKDRVSGGGIVQIAAVGEGLPDLPGAGMGAVPLKVTAQDCMPKDHIISNVKENMELLSRWVTKARPHSRKLVIVSAGPDIHKRKDKILKMWREGADVAVVKHSLPTVLGWGIDPHYLVLLDPRPVDGISTHGIKRTDLLEDIPPTTKVLVASMSDPSVTRHVMARTKNVWGWHAMTQALLKSEVFPPGSLLVNGGTCAAWRAMSLSLSLGYSEFHLFGFDFCYPEGQIDKKAKDEQGRPKYMEISIGQTGKKFWSTGELIAASQDAQYFFEHAQEMGMRIYCHGEGVGPTIWKLILGDKKQELPTLEEIFK
;
A
#
# COMPACT_ATOMS: atom_id res chain seq x y z
N MET A 1 -6.21 -4.17 -23.68
CA MET A 1 -7.13 -4.07 -22.53
C MET A 1 -6.82 -5.27 -21.66
N ASP A 2 -5.99 -5.07 -20.65
CA ASP A 2 -5.50 -6.15 -19.81
C ASP A 2 -6.61 -6.65 -18.89
N ALA A 3 -6.94 -7.95 -18.99
CA ALA A 3 -7.94 -8.64 -18.17
C ALA A 3 -7.65 -8.60 -16.64
N PHE A 4 -6.53 -7.99 -16.23
CA PHE A 4 -6.07 -7.90 -14.85
C PHE A 4 -6.24 -6.52 -14.21
N GLU A 5 -6.56 -5.45 -14.97
CA GLU A 5 -6.68 -4.11 -14.37
C GLU A 5 -7.90 -3.97 -13.44
N ASN A 6 -8.90 -4.85 -13.57
CA ASN A 6 -10.11 -4.88 -12.74
C ASN A 6 -10.18 -6.11 -11.80
N SER A 7 -9.08 -6.85 -11.62
CA SER A 7 -9.12 -8.05 -10.78
C SER A 7 -9.14 -7.69 -9.28
N PRO A 8 -10.10 -8.20 -8.48
CA PRO A 8 -10.10 -8.05 -7.01
C PRO A 8 -8.82 -8.63 -6.36
N LEU A 9 -8.02 -9.39 -7.10
CA LEU A 9 -6.71 -9.92 -6.69
C LEU A 9 -5.64 -8.85 -6.42
N LYS A 10 -5.80 -7.62 -6.93
CA LYS A 10 -4.88 -6.51 -6.62
C LYS A 10 -4.85 -6.18 -5.13
N GLU A 11 -5.91 -6.53 -4.40
CA GLU A 11 -6.02 -6.28 -2.96
C GLU A 11 -5.40 -7.38 -2.08
N VAL A 12 -5.27 -8.60 -2.62
CA VAL A 12 -4.75 -9.77 -1.89
C VAL A 12 -3.28 -10.03 -2.23
N PHE A 13 -2.85 -9.73 -3.46
CA PHE A 13 -1.46 -9.92 -3.88
C PHE A 13 -0.63 -8.66 -3.66
N THR A 14 0.13 -8.66 -2.56
CA THR A 14 1.33 -7.83 -2.53
C THR A 14 2.36 -8.49 -3.46
N HIS A 15 2.57 -7.94 -4.66
CA HIS A 15 3.67 -8.39 -5.52
C HIS A 15 5.00 -8.01 -4.85
N LEU A 16 5.54 -8.90 -4.03
CA LEU A 16 6.82 -8.69 -3.34
C LEU A 16 7.96 -8.95 -4.32
N LYS A 17 8.49 -7.90 -4.95
CA LYS A 17 9.78 -7.95 -5.67
C LYS A 17 10.94 -7.92 -4.66
N GLY A 18 12.05 -8.58 -5.00
CA GLY A 18 13.29 -8.58 -4.20
C GLY A 18 13.26 -9.44 -2.94
N ALA A 19 14.18 -9.17 -2.00
CA ALA A 19 14.51 -9.98 -0.81
C ALA A 19 13.38 -10.17 0.24
N ARG A 20 12.13 -9.81 -0.08
CA ARG A 20 10.93 -10.00 0.76
C ARG A 20 10.32 -11.41 0.66
N LYS A 21 10.97 -12.35 -0.04
CA LYS A 21 10.51 -13.75 -0.14
C LYS A 21 10.36 -14.49 1.21
N ASN A 22 10.91 -13.96 2.32
CA ASN A 22 10.99 -14.65 3.61
C ASN A 22 10.21 -14.02 4.79
N THR A 23 9.30 -13.08 4.58
CA THR A 23 8.43 -12.56 5.66
C THR A 23 6.96 -12.91 5.41
N LYS A 24 6.55 -14.08 5.89
CA LYS A 24 5.16 -14.56 5.94
C LYS A 24 4.37 -13.78 6.99
N VAL A 25 3.78 -12.63 6.65
CA VAL A 25 2.65 -12.10 7.44
C VAL A 25 1.59 -11.59 6.48
N ILE A 26 0.46 -12.27 6.46
CA ILE A 26 -0.73 -11.88 5.70
C ILE A 26 -1.44 -10.81 6.54
N GLN A 27 -1.16 -9.54 6.26
CA GLN A 27 -1.77 -8.40 6.95
C GLN A 27 -2.91 -7.81 6.10
N GLY A 28 -3.99 -7.39 6.77
CA GLY A 28 -5.06 -6.60 6.12
C GLY A 28 -6.18 -7.40 5.46
N LEU A 29 -6.46 -8.62 5.94
CA LEU A 29 -7.60 -9.44 5.48
C LEU A 29 -8.91 -8.64 5.64
N LYS A 30 -9.56 -8.31 4.53
CA LYS A 30 -10.78 -7.48 4.50
C LYS A 30 -12.03 -8.33 4.56
N THR A 31 -12.02 -9.46 3.87
CA THR A 31 -13.14 -10.40 3.73
C THR A 31 -12.76 -11.78 4.25
N ARG A 32 -13.76 -12.61 4.58
CA ARG A 32 -13.51 -14.00 4.97
C ARG A 32 -12.88 -14.82 3.83
N TYR A 33 -13.11 -14.44 2.58
CA TYR A 33 -12.42 -15.05 1.43
C TYR A 33 -10.93 -14.72 1.39
N ASP A 34 -10.49 -13.57 1.94
CA ASP A 34 -9.06 -13.31 2.09
C ASP A 34 -8.44 -14.28 3.10
N GLN A 35 -9.18 -14.68 4.15
CA GLN A 35 -8.74 -15.71 5.10
C GLN A 35 -8.67 -17.09 4.43
N LEU A 36 -9.62 -17.44 3.55
CA LEU A 36 -9.54 -18.65 2.73
C LEU A 36 -8.26 -18.67 1.89
N LEU A 37 -7.98 -17.59 1.14
CA LEU A 37 -6.76 -17.50 0.34
C LEU A 37 -5.49 -17.53 1.20
N ALA A 38 -5.55 -16.98 2.42
CA ALA A 38 -4.46 -17.07 3.38
C ALA A 38 -4.17 -18.51 3.83
N LEU A 39 -5.20 -19.34 3.99
CA LEU A 39 -5.06 -20.77 4.27
C LEU A 39 -4.46 -21.50 3.06
N VAL A 40 -4.94 -21.25 1.85
CA VAL A 40 -4.35 -21.81 0.62
C VAL A 40 -2.88 -21.40 0.49
N GLN A 41 -2.54 -20.16 0.82
CA GLN A 41 -1.16 -19.64 0.80
C GLN A 41 -0.27 -20.26 1.89
N HIS A 42 -0.85 -20.64 3.03
CA HIS A 42 -0.15 -21.28 4.13
C HIS A 42 0.25 -22.72 3.76
N TYR A 43 -0.72 -23.50 3.28
CA TYR A 43 -0.54 -24.92 2.97
C TYR A 43 0.08 -25.15 1.57
N MET A 44 -0.15 -24.24 0.63
CA MET A 44 0.26 -24.34 -0.78
C MET A 44 -0.14 -25.70 -1.37
N PRO A 45 -1.44 -26.03 -1.47
CA PRO A 45 -1.90 -27.27 -2.09
C PRO A 45 -1.68 -27.24 -3.61
N SER A 46 -1.45 -28.41 -4.18
CA SER A 46 -1.37 -28.67 -5.62
C SER A 46 -2.68 -29.22 -6.18
N VAL A 47 -3.49 -29.88 -5.34
CA VAL A 47 -4.79 -30.45 -5.71
C VAL A 47 -5.87 -29.89 -4.78
N LEU A 48 -6.82 -29.17 -5.35
CA LEU A 48 -7.90 -28.48 -4.64
C LEU A 48 -9.27 -29.07 -4.98
N LEU A 49 -10.19 -29.00 -4.03
CA LEU A 49 -11.60 -29.31 -4.21
C LEU A 49 -12.47 -28.16 -3.71
N GLU A 50 -13.56 -27.86 -4.41
CA GLU A 50 -14.56 -26.86 -4.03
C GLU A 50 -15.97 -27.40 -4.29
N THR A 51 -16.82 -27.40 -3.27
CA THR A 51 -18.28 -27.53 -3.45
C THR A 51 -18.89 -26.14 -3.46
N GLY A 52 -19.81 -25.86 -4.38
CA GLY A 52 -20.35 -24.51 -4.59
C GLY A 52 -19.48 -23.65 -5.51
N THR A 53 -18.94 -24.23 -6.59
CA THR A 53 -18.05 -23.52 -7.54
C THR A 53 -18.68 -22.23 -8.11
N TRP A 54 -20.01 -22.19 -8.21
CA TRP A 54 -20.81 -21.06 -8.61
C TRP A 54 -20.36 -20.45 -9.95
N ASN A 55 -19.61 -19.34 -9.91
CA ASN A 55 -19.12 -18.62 -11.09
C ASN A 55 -17.62 -18.85 -11.39
N GLY A 56 -16.97 -19.72 -10.64
CA GLY A 56 -15.54 -20.07 -10.77
C GLY A 56 -14.55 -18.99 -10.31
N ASP A 57 -14.98 -17.87 -9.73
CA ASP A 57 -14.04 -16.84 -9.26
C ASP A 57 -13.14 -17.35 -8.13
N ARG A 58 -13.68 -18.10 -7.17
CA ARG A 58 -12.90 -18.63 -6.04
C ARG A 58 -11.89 -19.68 -6.50
N ALA A 59 -12.32 -20.60 -7.37
CA ALA A 59 -11.46 -21.55 -8.07
C ALA A 59 -10.20 -20.88 -8.66
N LEU A 60 -10.38 -19.82 -9.44
CA LEU A 60 -9.27 -19.09 -10.06
C LEU A 60 -8.33 -18.46 -9.02
N GLN A 61 -8.89 -17.89 -7.95
CA GLN A 61 -8.08 -17.24 -6.92
C GLN A 61 -7.26 -18.25 -6.11
N MET A 62 -7.87 -19.37 -5.71
CA MET A 62 -7.14 -20.43 -5.01
C MET A 62 -6.06 -21.05 -5.89
N ALA A 63 -6.36 -21.34 -7.17
CA ALA A 63 -5.39 -21.85 -8.13
C ALA A 63 -4.22 -20.89 -8.34
N GLN A 64 -4.50 -19.59 -8.47
CA GLN A 64 -3.48 -18.56 -8.63
C GLN A 64 -2.52 -18.49 -7.43
N VAL A 65 -3.01 -18.70 -6.21
CA VAL A 65 -2.18 -18.80 -5.00
C VAL A 65 -1.32 -20.07 -5.02
N ALA A 66 -1.92 -21.22 -5.36
CA ALA A 66 -1.20 -22.50 -5.46
C ALA A 66 -0.03 -22.45 -6.47
N PHE A 67 -0.23 -21.76 -7.60
CA PHE A 67 0.83 -21.50 -8.59
C PHE A 67 2.01 -20.67 -8.05
N GLY A 68 1.93 -20.11 -6.85
CA GLY A 68 3.07 -19.47 -6.18
C GLY A 68 4.19 -20.46 -5.81
N LYS A 69 3.90 -21.76 -5.72
CA LYS A 69 4.86 -22.84 -5.41
C LYS A 69 4.89 -23.94 -6.47
N HIS A 70 3.76 -24.22 -7.10
CA HIS A 70 3.63 -25.34 -8.03
C HIS A 70 3.58 -24.88 -9.48
N ASP A 71 4.04 -25.73 -10.40
CA ASP A 71 3.89 -25.53 -11.84
C ASP A 71 2.72 -26.32 -12.42
N HIS A 72 2.17 -27.29 -11.66
CA HIS A 72 0.94 -28.00 -11.98
C HIS A 72 -0.05 -27.90 -10.82
N VAL A 73 -1.25 -27.39 -11.10
CA VAL A 73 -2.35 -27.29 -10.14
C VAL A 73 -3.58 -27.99 -10.72
N VAL A 74 -4.23 -28.83 -9.90
CA VAL A 74 -5.46 -29.56 -10.23
C VAL A 74 -6.62 -29.02 -9.37
N TYR A 75 -7.76 -28.74 -9.99
CA TYR A 75 -8.96 -28.24 -9.32
C TYR A 75 -10.17 -29.14 -9.61
N HIS A 76 -10.89 -29.54 -8.57
CA HIS A 76 -12.15 -30.29 -8.66
C HIS A 76 -13.30 -29.40 -8.16
N GLY A 77 -14.22 -29.03 -9.05
CA GLY A 77 -15.37 -28.20 -8.74
C GLY A 77 -16.68 -28.97 -8.83
N TYR A 78 -17.55 -28.79 -7.84
CA TYR A 78 -18.90 -29.36 -7.80
C TYR A 78 -19.93 -28.23 -7.66
N ASP A 79 -20.98 -28.25 -8.47
CA ASP A 79 -22.11 -27.31 -8.38
C ASP A 79 -23.34 -27.86 -9.12
N LEU A 80 -24.53 -27.33 -8.81
CA LEU A 80 -25.75 -27.59 -9.60
C LEU A 80 -25.67 -26.93 -10.99
N PHE A 81 -24.94 -25.81 -11.13
CA PHE A 81 -24.88 -25.00 -12.35
C PHE A 81 -26.28 -24.71 -12.91
N GLU A 82 -26.57 -25.05 -14.17
CA GLU A 82 -27.88 -24.87 -14.81
C GLU A 82 -28.97 -25.85 -14.34
N GLU A 83 -28.66 -26.88 -13.54
CA GLU A 83 -29.66 -27.84 -13.01
C GLU A 83 -30.38 -27.34 -11.74
N ALA A 84 -30.01 -26.16 -11.25
CA ALA A 84 -30.71 -25.56 -10.11
C ALA A 84 -32.13 -25.14 -10.49
N SER A 85 -33.06 -25.39 -9.56
CA SER A 85 -34.50 -25.17 -9.69
C SER A 85 -35.06 -24.48 -8.44
N ALA A 86 -36.27 -23.93 -8.53
CA ALA A 86 -36.95 -23.36 -7.35
C ALA A 86 -37.10 -24.37 -6.20
N ASP A 87 -37.26 -25.66 -6.52
CA ASP A 87 -37.40 -26.74 -5.54
C ASP A 87 -36.06 -27.07 -4.86
N THR A 88 -34.94 -27.07 -5.60
CA THR A 88 -33.60 -27.26 -5.02
C THR A 88 -33.15 -26.02 -4.24
N ASP A 89 -33.49 -24.82 -4.72
CA ASP A 89 -33.20 -23.55 -4.03
C ASP A 89 -33.93 -23.49 -2.69
N ALA A 90 -35.19 -23.94 -2.63
CA ALA A 90 -35.94 -24.04 -1.38
C ALA A 90 -35.36 -25.07 -0.41
N LYS A 91 -34.87 -26.22 -0.91
CA LYS A 91 -34.26 -27.28 -0.09
C LYS A 91 -32.88 -26.91 0.45
N GLU A 92 -32.06 -26.25 -0.38
CA GLU A 92 -30.69 -25.82 -0.02
C GLU A 92 -30.65 -24.39 0.51
N HIS A 93 -31.81 -23.77 0.69
CA HIS A 93 -31.98 -22.40 1.14
C HIS A 93 -31.17 -21.36 0.34
N ASN A 94 -30.99 -21.59 -0.97
CA ASN A 94 -30.19 -20.75 -1.85
C ASN A 94 -31.01 -19.55 -2.36
N ILE A 95 -30.41 -18.37 -2.35
CA ILE A 95 -30.99 -17.10 -2.84
C ILE A 95 -30.15 -16.44 -3.94
N LYS A 96 -29.04 -17.07 -4.36
CA LYS A 96 -28.09 -16.53 -5.36
C LYS A 96 -28.52 -16.93 -6.77
N LYS A 97 -28.01 -16.19 -7.76
CA LYS A 97 -28.20 -16.47 -9.19
C LYS A 97 -27.33 -17.65 -9.63
N HIS A 98 -27.84 -18.51 -10.52
CA HIS A 98 -27.12 -19.65 -11.09
C HIS A 98 -26.26 -19.29 -12.31
N PHE A 99 -25.18 -20.04 -12.54
CA PHE A 99 -24.28 -19.93 -13.70
C PHE A 99 -24.22 -21.28 -14.42
N SER A 100 -24.06 -21.26 -15.75
CA SER A 100 -23.99 -22.50 -16.52
C SER A 100 -22.62 -23.17 -16.42
N LEU A 101 -22.58 -24.49 -16.51
CA LEU A 101 -21.36 -25.28 -16.59
C LEU A 101 -20.49 -24.83 -17.78
N GLU A 102 -21.13 -24.48 -18.90
CA GLU A 102 -20.45 -23.99 -20.10
C GLU A 102 -19.68 -22.68 -19.84
N ASP A 103 -20.32 -21.68 -19.19
CA ASP A 103 -19.70 -20.40 -18.88
C ASP A 103 -18.50 -20.56 -17.93
N VAL A 104 -18.65 -21.40 -16.90
CA VAL A 104 -17.59 -21.66 -15.93
C VAL A 104 -16.45 -22.44 -16.56
N THR A 105 -16.76 -23.45 -17.39
CA THR A 105 -15.77 -24.21 -18.16
C THR A 105 -14.94 -23.30 -19.06
N LYS A 106 -15.61 -22.40 -19.80
CA LYS A 106 -14.95 -21.42 -20.66
C LYS A 106 -14.00 -20.54 -19.86
N LYS A 107 -14.46 -19.99 -18.74
CA LYS A 107 -13.66 -19.11 -17.87
C LYS A 107 -12.43 -19.81 -17.27
N LEU A 108 -12.58 -21.03 -16.79
CA LEU A 108 -11.44 -21.82 -16.29
C LEU A 108 -10.49 -22.23 -17.42
N GLY A 109 -11.02 -22.49 -18.62
CA GLY A 109 -10.25 -22.75 -19.83
C GLY A 109 -9.36 -21.57 -20.25
N GLU A 110 -9.92 -20.37 -20.30
CA GLU A 110 -9.15 -19.14 -20.60
C GLU A 110 -8.02 -18.92 -19.60
N PHE A 111 -8.25 -19.21 -18.31
CA PHE A 111 -7.19 -19.18 -17.30
C PHE A 111 -6.14 -20.27 -17.52
N ALA A 112 -6.55 -21.49 -17.90
CA ALA A 112 -5.61 -22.57 -18.21
C ALA A 112 -4.67 -22.20 -19.36
N GLU A 113 -5.20 -21.60 -20.43
CA GLU A 113 -4.40 -21.09 -21.56
C GLU A 113 -3.43 -19.98 -21.11
N ALA A 114 -3.89 -19.04 -20.29
CA ALA A 114 -3.06 -17.97 -19.75
C ALA A 114 -1.91 -18.50 -18.85
N MET A 115 -2.13 -19.60 -18.13
CA MET A 115 -1.11 -20.26 -17.32
C MET A 115 -0.15 -21.09 -18.19
N ALA A 116 -0.64 -21.75 -19.25
CA ALA A 116 0.17 -22.47 -20.22
C ALA A 116 1.15 -21.54 -20.94
N ALA A 117 0.72 -20.33 -21.30
CA ALA A 117 1.60 -19.30 -21.87
C ALA A 117 2.76 -18.89 -20.94
N LYS A 118 2.66 -19.18 -19.64
CA LYS A 118 3.69 -18.94 -18.61
C LYS A 118 4.47 -20.21 -18.24
N GLY A 119 4.31 -21.29 -19.00
CA GLY A 119 4.96 -22.59 -18.76
C GLY A 119 4.36 -23.39 -17.61
N LYS A 120 3.11 -23.10 -17.21
CA LYS A 120 2.42 -23.77 -16.09
C LYS A 120 1.21 -24.56 -16.58
N LYS A 121 0.84 -25.63 -15.86
CA LYS A 121 -0.32 -26.48 -16.17
C LYS A 121 -1.43 -26.26 -15.15
N PHE A 122 -2.58 -25.75 -15.60
CA PHE A 122 -3.82 -25.77 -14.83
C PHE A 122 -4.73 -26.86 -15.39
N GLU A 123 -5.13 -27.78 -14.53
CA GLU A 123 -6.05 -28.85 -14.86
C GLU A 123 -7.29 -28.70 -13.98
N PHE A 124 -8.48 -28.75 -14.58
CA PHE A 124 -9.73 -28.60 -13.83
C PHE A 124 -10.76 -29.63 -14.26
N HIS A 125 -11.55 -30.09 -13.29
CA HIS A 125 -12.62 -31.08 -13.44
C HIS A 125 -13.88 -30.50 -12.81
N LEU A 126 -14.90 -30.20 -13.62
CA LEU A 126 -16.19 -29.72 -13.14
C LEU A 126 -17.22 -30.84 -13.18
N THR A 127 -17.90 -31.06 -12.07
CA THR A 127 -18.97 -32.03 -11.93
C THR A 127 -20.29 -31.29 -11.66
N ARG A 128 -21.26 -31.46 -12.56
CA ARG A 128 -22.59 -30.90 -12.43
C ARG A 128 -23.51 -31.85 -11.66
N GLY A 129 -24.25 -31.32 -10.69
CA GLY A 129 -25.29 -32.03 -9.94
C GLY A 129 -25.18 -31.86 -8.42
N ASP A 130 -26.20 -32.34 -7.69
CA ASP A 130 -26.23 -32.32 -6.23
C ASP A 130 -25.04 -33.12 -5.67
N THR A 131 -24.32 -32.56 -4.70
CA THR A 131 -23.14 -33.23 -4.13
C THR A 131 -23.50 -34.54 -3.44
N LYS A 132 -24.72 -34.68 -2.89
CA LYS A 132 -25.20 -35.96 -2.33
C LYS A 132 -25.17 -37.10 -3.37
N ASP A 133 -25.42 -36.76 -4.63
CA ASP A 133 -25.43 -37.72 -5.73
C ASP A 133 -24.08 -37.84 -6.44
N THR A 134 -23.30 -36.75 -6.48
CA THR A 134 -22.11 -36.64 -7.35
C THR A 134 -20.77 -36.66 -6.62
N LEU A 135 -20.69 -36.11 -5.40
CA LEU A 135 -19.44 -36.04 -4.65
C LEU A 135 -19.15 -37.38 -3.97
N ARG A 136 -17.95 -37.90 -4.19
CA ARG A 136 -17.41 -39.12 -3.57
C ARG A 136 -16.00 -38.83 -3.07
N GLU A 137 -15.38 -39.74 -2.30
CA GLU A 137 -13.97 -39.58 -1.91
C GLU A 137 -13.09 -39.39 -3.16
N VAL A 138 -12.39 -38.26 -3.26
CA VAL A 138 -11.45 -37.95 -4.35
C VAL A 138 -10.01 -38.13 -3.85
N PRO A 139 -9.29 -39.17 -4.29
CA PRO A 139 -7.91 -39.41 -3.85
C PRO A 139 -6.97 -38.28 -4.27
N GLY A 140 -6.03 -37.92 -3.40
CA GLY A 140 -4.96 -36.97 -3.70
C GLY A 140 -5.33 -35.50 -3.51
N VAL A 141 -6.57 -35.16 -3.16
CA VAL A 141 -6.93 -33.79 -2.78
C VAL A 141 -6.25 -33.40 -1.47
N GLU A 142 -5.65 -32.21 -1.44
CA GLU A 142 -4.88 -31.71 -0.30
C GLU A 142 -5.66 -30.63 0.48
N PHE A 143 -6.58 -29.94 -0.19
CA PHE A 143 -7.35 -28.84 0.37
C PHE A 143 -8.77 -28.81 -0.20
N ALA A 144 -9.79 -28.77 0.66
CA ALA A 144 -11.20 -28.66 0.28
C ALA A 144 -11.87 -27.40 0.84
N TRP A 145 -12.63 -26.71 0.00
CA TRP A 145 -13.51 -25.59 0.36
C TRP A 145 -14.98 -26.02 0.18
N LEU A 146 -15.79 -25.95 1.23
CA LEU A 146 -17.17 -26.42 1.22
C LEU A 146 -18.14 -25.22 1.31
N ASP A 147 -18.82 -24.92 0.20
CA ASP A 147 -19.78 -23.80 -0.01
C ASP A 147 -20.98 -24.22 -0.90
N GLY A 148 -21.24 -25.54 -1.02
CA GLY A 148 -22.20 -26.10 -1.99
C GLY A 148 -23.68 -26.05 -1.61
N GLY A 149 -24.02 -25.88 -0.32
CA GLY A 149 -25.41 -25.91 0.16
C GLY A 149 -25.52 -25.63 1.66
N HIS A 150 -26.69 -25.17 2.12
CA HIS A 150 -26.90 -24.72 3.51
C HIS A 150 -27.62 -25.76 4.38
N SER A 151 -28.15 -26.83 3.78
CA SER A 151 -28.87 -27.86 4.52
C SER A 151 -27.92 -28.76 5.31
N LEU A 152 -28.38 -29.22 6.49
CA LEU A 152 -27.59 -30.12 7.35
C LEU A 152 -27.16 -31.40 6.62
N ASP A 153 -28.05 -31.98 5.82
CA ASP A 153 -27.79 -33.25 5.13
C ASP A 153 -26.70 -33.09 4.07
N THR A 154 -26.73 -32.00 3.29
CA THR A 154 -25.71 -31.69 2.27
C THR A 154 -24.35 -31.42 2.94
N ILE A 155 -24.33 -30.60 4.00
CA ILE A 155 -23.09 -30.29 4.73
C ILE A 155 -22.49 -31.54 5.39
N ALA A 156 -23.33 -32.38 6.00
CA ALA A 156 -22.89 -33.64 6.61
C ALA A 156 -22.34 -34.61 5.56
N HIS A 157 -23.02 -34.74 4.42
CA HIS A 157 -22.55 -35.56 3.30
C HIS A 157 -21.19 -35.07 2.78
N ASP A 158 -21.06 -33.78 2.48
CA ASP A 158 -19.83 -33.18 1.96
C ASP A 158 -18.66 -33.36 2.92
N TRP A 159 -18.90 -33.15 4.22
CA TRP A 159 -17.94 -33.45 5.26
C TRP A 159 -17.54 -34.93 5.25
N GLU A 160 -18.49 -35.86 5.19
CA GLU A 160 -18.18 -37.29 5.23
C GLU A 160 -17.31 -37.73 4.04
N MET A 161 -17.52 -37.15 2.85
CA MET A 161 -16.68 -37.42 1.67
C MET A 161 -15.31 -36.73 1.76
N CYS A 162 -15.21 -35.58 2.44
CA CYS A 162 -13.99 -34.79 2.53
C CYS A 162 -13.18 -35.00 3.82
N LYS A 163 -13.69 -35.73 4.82
CA LYS A 163 -13.11 -35.82 6.18
C LYS A 163 -11.68 -36.35 6.25
N ARG A 164 -11.21 -37.03 5.19
CA ARG A 164 -9.84 -37.56 5.06
C ARG A 164 -8.87 -36.60 4.38
N ILE A 165 -9.36 -35.52 3.78
CA ILE A 165 -8.55 -34.48 3.15
C ILE A 165 -7.73 -33.75 4.24
N PRO A 166 -6.44 -33.46 4.00
CA PRO A 166 -5.57 -32.83 4.99
C PRO A 166 -6.12 -31.52 5.57
N VAL A 167 -6.70 -30.66 4.74
CA VAL A 167 -7.34 -29.42 5.17
C VAL A 167 -8.72 -29.29 4.54
N VAL A 168 -9.74 -29.11 5.37
CA VAL A 168 -11.12 -28.87 4.94
C VAL A 168 -11.58 -27.56 5.58
N VAL A 169 -12.14 -26.66 4.77
CA VAL A 169 -12.64 -25.37 5.23
C VAL A 169 -14.10 -25.24 4.81
N PHE A 170 -14.96 -24.90 5.76
CA PHE A 170 -16.39 -24.66 5.57
C PHE A 170 -16.64 -23.15 5.47
N ASP A 171 -17.48 -22.71 4.52
CA ASP A 171 -18.13 -21.40 4.63
C ASP A 171 -19.30 -21.47 5.62
N ASP A 172 -20.02 -20.37 5.80
CA ASP A 172 -21.34 -20.34 6.46
C ASP A 172 -21.36 -20.87 7.91
N TYR A 173 -20.25 -20.69 8.65
CA TYR A 173 -20.25 -20.87 10.10
C TYR A 173 -20.78 -19.59 10.77
N TYR A 174 -21.99 -19.61 11.32
CA TYR A 174 -22.62 -18.42 11.90
C TYR A 174 -22.34 -18.28 13.40
N VAL A 175 -22.14 -17.03 13.83
CA VAL A 175 -22.11 -16.65 15.25
C VAL A 175 -23.08 -15.50 15.51
N ALA A 176 -23.48 -15.35 16.76
CA ALA A 176 -24.40 -14.29 17.13
C ALA A 176 -23.78 -12.91 16.86
N ASP A 177 -24.60 -11.99 16.34
CA ASP A 177 -24.19 -10.59 16.21
C ASP A 177 -24.18 -9.88 17.59
N PRO A 178 -23.71 -8.61 17.69
CA PRO A 178 -23.68 -7.89 18.97
C PRO A 178 -25.03 -7.74 19.67
N ASP A 179 -26.12 -7.84 18.91
CA ASP A 179 -27.49 -7.74 19.40
C ASP A 179 -28.06 -9.12 19.80
N GLY A 180 -27.27 -10.19 19.64
CA GLY A 180 -27.63 -11.56 20.00
C GLY A 180 -28.39 -12.32 18.92
N ASN A 181 -28.56 -11.76 17.72
CA ASN A 181 -29.31 -12.41 16.65
C ASN A 181 -28.46 -13.46 15.90
N LEU A 182 -29.13 -14.48 15.39
CA LEU A 182 -28.57 -15.58 14.62
C LEU A 182 -29.54 -15.97 13.50
N PRO A 183 -29.05 -16.57 12.40
CA PRO A 183 -29.92 -17.20 11.41
C PRO A 183 -30.76 -18.31 12.05
N ALA A 184 -31.90 -18.64 11.42
CA ALA A 184 -32.75 -19.73 11.87
C ALA A 184 -31.99 -21.07 11.89
N ALA A 185 -32.42 -22.01 12.73
CA ALA A 185 -31.69 -23.26 12.99
C ALA A 185 -31.45 -24.10 11.73
N GLU A 186 -32.37 -24.07 10.77
CA GLU A 186 -32.27 -24.76 9.48
C GLU A 186 -31.08 -24.30 8.60
N PHE A 187 -30.59 -23.07 8.78
CA PHE A 187 -29.43 -22.53 8.05
C PHE A 187 -28.09 -22.79 8.76
N ARG A 188 -28.11 -23.40 9.96
CA ARG A 188 -26.92 -23.58 10.83
C ARG A 188 -26.37 -25.00 10.80
N GLY A 189 -26.35 -25.59 9.60
CA GLY A 189 -25.89 -26.97 9.38
C GLY A 189 -24.39 -27.14 9.61
N VAL A 190 -23.60 -26.09 9.36
CA VAL A 190 -22.14 -26.10 9.53
C VAL A 190 -21.78 -26.24 11.00
N GLU A 191 -22.41 -25.49 11.88
CA GLU A 191 -22.15 -25.53 13.33
C GLU A 191 -22.53 -26.88 13.92
N ALA A 192 -23.66 -27.44 13.49
CA ALA A 192 -24.12 -28.77 13.91
C ALA A 192 -23.13 -29.88 13.51
N THR A 193 -22.51 -29.77 12.32
CA THR A 193 -21.49 -30.71 11.83
C THR A 193 -20.13 -30.46 12.49
N PHE A 194 -19.66 -29.21 12.45
CA PHE A 194 -18.34 -28.78 12.88
C PHE A 194 -18.08 -29.01 14.37
N THR A 195 -19.09 -28.80 15.22
CA THR A 195 -18.97 -29.04 16.68
C THR A 195 -18.62 -30.49 17.01
N ARG A 196 -19.06 -31.45 16.18
CA ARG A 196 -18.84 -32.89 16.37
C ARG A 196 -17.49 -33.41 15.87
N ILE A 197 -16.74 -32.60 15.12
CA ILE A 197 -15.44 -32.98 14.55
C ILE A 197 -14.36 -33.03 15.66
N LEU A 198 -13.58 -34.11 15.70
CA LEU A 198 -12.50 -34.32 16.69
C LEU A 198 -11.10 -33.92 16.20
N ARG A 199 -10.90 -33.77 14.88
CA ARG A 199 -9.65 -33.27 14.29
C ARG A 199 -9.36 -31.85 14.76
N GLU A 200 -8.09 -31.44 14.73
CA GLU A 200 -7.70 -30.05 14.97
C GLU A 200 -8.56 -29.12 14.10
N LYS A 201 -9.20 -28.14 14.74
CA LYS A 201 -10.17 -27.26 14.10
C LYS A 201 -10.10 -25.84 14.65
N ARG A 202 -10.39 -24.86 13.81
CA ARG A 202 -10.36 -23.43 14.15
C ARG A 202 -11.43 -22.66 13.40
N VAL A 203 -12.04 -21.68 14.06
CA VAL A 203 -12.94 -20.72 13.42
C VAL A 203 -12.19 -19.40 13.21
N TYR A 204 -12.26 -18.86 12.00
CA TYR A 204 -11.66 -17.58 11.63
C TYR A 204 -12.71 -16.49 11.58
N LYS A 205 -12.58 -15.51 12.48
CA LYS A 205 -13.58 -14.46 12.69
C LYS A 205 -13.66 -13.51 11.50
N SER A 206 -14.86 -13.03 11.20
CA SER A 206 -15.13 -12.00 10.19
C SER A 206 -16.04 -10.89 10.76
N LYS A 207 -16.38 -9.87 9.95
CA LYS A 207 -17.42 -8.87 10.22
C LYS A 207 -18.62 -8.96 9.27
N ASP A 208 -18.70 -10.01 8.47
CA ASP A 208 -19.70 -10.15 7.42
C ASP A 208 -21.06 -10.42 8.06
N ARG A 209 -21.97 -9.44 8.03
CA ARG A 209 -23.33 -9.58 8.53
C ARG A 209 -24.20 -10.36 7.56
N VAL A 210 -25.16 -11.10 8.09
CA VAL A 210 -26.05 -11.97 7.34
C VAL A 210 -27.48 -11.43 7.42
N SER A 211 -28.24 -11.61 6.34
CA SER A 211 -29.67 -11.29 6.34
C SER A 211 -30.39 -12.17 7.35
N GLY A 212 -31.18 -11.57 8.26
CA GLY A 212 -31.82 -12.30 9.37
C GLY A 212 -31.04 -12.31 10.69
N GLY A 213 -29.86 -11.69 10.72
CA GLY A 213 -29.05 -11.54 11.94
C GLY A 213 -27.89 -12.54 12.02
N GLY A 214 -26.85 -12.18 12.79
CA GLY A 214 -25.62 -12.97 12.92
C GLY A 214 -24.46 -12.52 12.02
N ILE A 215 -23.32 -13.16 12.24
CA ILE A 215 -22.06 -12.91 11.52
C ILE A 215 -21.57 -14.23 10.93
N VAL A 216 -21.30 -14.27 9.63
CA VAL A 216 -20.76 -15.45 8.94
C VAL A 216 -19.25 -15.53 9.06
N GLN A 217 -18.72 -16.72 9.31
CA GLN A 217 -17.30 -17.01 9.50
C GLN A 217 -16.90 -18.22 8.66
N ILE A 218 -15.60 -18.41 8.45
CA ILE A 218 -15.10 -19.67 7.90
C ILE A 218 -14.55 -20.55 9.02
N ALA A 219 -14.78 -21.85 8.92
CA ALA A 219 -14.34 -22.82 9.90
C ALA A 219 -13.44 -23.87 9.25
N ALA A 220 -12.22 -24.03 9.73
CA ALA A 220 -11.22 -24.94 9.16
C ALA A 220 -10.97 -26.14 10.06
N VAL A 221 -10.67 -27.27 9.43
CA VAL A 221 -10.26 -28.54 10.05
C VAL A 221 -8.98 -29.01 9.35
N GLY A 222 -7.93 -29.25 10.10
CA GLY A 222 -6.63 -29.62 9.54
C GLY A 222 -5.51 -29.47 10.58
N GLU A 223 -4.38 -30.13 10.34
CA GLU A 223 -3.21 -30.01 11.21
C GLU A 223 -2.48 -28.68 10.95
N GLY A 224 -1.99 -28.04 12.01
CA GLY A 224 -1.12 -26.87 11.91
C GLY A 224 -1.82 -25.59 11.45
N LEU A 225 -3.07 -25.37 11.87
CA LEU A 225 -3.85 -24.22 11.42
C LEU A 225 -3.20 -22.90 11.88
N PRO A 226 -2.92 -21.95 10.95
CA PRO A 226 -2.23 -20.70 11.29
C PRO A 226 -3.12 -19.75 12.11
N ASP A 227 -2.51 -18.90 12.93
CA ASP A 227 -3.25 -17.78 13.53
C ASP A 227 -3.40 -16.67 12.48
N LEU A 228 -4.65 -16.33 12.12
CA LEU A 228 -4.97 -15.32 11.12
C LEU A 228 -5.74 -14.17 11.78
N PRO A 229 -5.46 -12.90 11.43
CA PRO A 229 -6.27 -11.80 11.92
C PRO A 229 -7.72 -11.97 11.45
N GLY A 230 -8.67 -11.51 12.27
CA GLY A 230 -10.08 -11.50 11.86
C GLY A 230 -10.28 -10.65 10.62
N ALA A 231 -11.06 -11.14 9.65
CA ALA A 231 -11.39 -10.43 8.44
C ALA A 231 -12.18 -9.15 8.77
N GLY A 232 -11.71 -8.01 8.27
CA GLY A 232 -12.24 -6.69 8.61
C GLY A 232 -11.98 -6.27 10.07
N MET A 233 -11.27 -7.09 10.85
CA MET A 233 -10.89 -6.83 12.25
C MET A 233 -9.47 -6.26 12.40
N GLY A 234 -8.76 -6.02 11.29
CA GLY A 234 -7.45 -5.34 11.23
C GLY A 234 -7.54 -3.88 10.78
N ALA A 235 -6.45 -3.13 10.95
CA ALA A 235 -6.33 -1.78 10.41
C ALA A 235 -6.43 -1.81 8.88
N VAL A 236 -7.30 -0.96 8.31
CA VAL A 236 -7.47 -0.84 6.85
C VAL A 236 -6.19 -0.22 6.27
N PRO A 237 -5.54 -0.85 5.26
CA PRO A 237 -4.42 -0.24 4.56
C PRO A 237 -4.85 1.11 3.97
N LEU A 238 -4.26 2.19 4.48
CA LEU A 238 -4.60 3.54 4.07
C LEU A 238 -3.81 3.91 2.81
N LYS A 239 -4.50 4.31 1.75
CA LYS A 239 -3.89 4.88 0.53
C LYS A 239 -4.45 6.28 0.30
N VAL A 240 -3.62 7.28 0.49
CA VAL A 240 -3.91 8.68 0.21
C VAL A 240 -3.34 9.07 -1.15
N THR A 241 -4.18 9.61 -2.02
CA THR A 241 -3.76 10.19 -3.30
C THR A 241 -3.61 11.69 -3.13
N ALA A 242 -2.38 12.20 -3.26
CA ALA A 242 -2.14 13.63 -3.25
C ALA A 242 -2.70 14.30 -4.51
N GLN A 243 -3.20 15.52 -4.35
CA GLN A 243 -3.62 16.39 -5.44
C GLN A 243 -2.79 17.68 -5.40
N ASP A 244 -2.61 18.31 -6.56
CA ASP A 244 -1.96 19.61 -6.64
C ASP A 244 -2.76 20.63 -5.81
N CYS A 245 -2.07 21.41 -4.96
CA CYS A 245 -2.73 22.31 -4.02
C CYS A 245 -3.24 23.62 -4.66
N MET A 246 -3.05 23.79 -5.97
CA MET A 246 -3.53 24.93 -6.76
C MET A 246 -4.07 24.41 -8.11
N PRO A 247 -5.01 25.13 -8.75
CA PRO A 247 -5.52 24.77 -10.07
C PRO A 247 -4.41 24.65 -11.12
N LYS A 248 -4.62 23.78 -12.12
CA LYS A 248 -3.65 23.51 -13.19
C LYS A 248 -3.19 24.78 -13.92
N ASP A 249 -4.13 25.64 -14.30
CA ASP A 249 -3.81 26.86 -15.07
C ASP A 249 -3.01 27.86 -14.25
N HIS A 250 -3.26 27.94 -12.94
CA HIS A 250 -2.46 28.73 -12.00
C HIS A 250 -1.02 28.22 -11.96
N ILE A 251 -0.84 26.91 -11.83
CA ILE A 251 0.49 26.28 -11.82
C ILE A 251 1.23 26.53 -13.14
N ILE A 252 0.55 26.42 -14.29
CA ILE A 252 1.13 26.69 -15.61
C ILE A 252 1.53 28.17 -15.74
N SER A 253 0.69 29.10 -15.27
CA SER A 253 0.99 30.53 -15.28
C SER A 253 2.23 30.84 -14.45
N ASN A 254 2.34 30.26 -13.25
CA ASN A 254 3.52 30.38 -12.40
C ASN A 254 4.79 29.93 -13.11
N VAL A 255 4.74 28.79 -13.82
CA VAL A 255 5.89 28.29 -14.60
C VAL A 255 6.31 29.32 -15.64
N LYS A 256 5.37 29.81 -16.46
CA LYS A 256 5.67 30.78 -17.53
C LYS A 256 6.30 32.05 -16.99
N GLU A 257 5.74 32.64 -15.94
CA GLU A 257 6.28 33.87 -15.36
C GLU A 257 7.65 33.65 -14.71
N ASN A 258 7.85 32.54 -14.00
CA ASN A 258 9.17 32.25 -13.42
C ASN A 258 10.24 31.93 -14.47
N MET A 259 9.86 31.44 -15.66
CA MET A 259 10.78 31.28 -16.79
C MET A 259 11.36 32.62 -17.25
N GLU A 260 10.60 33.70 -17.13
CA GLU A 260 11.04 35.06 -17.47
C GLU A 260 11.84 35.70 -16.32
N LEU A 261 11.50 35.39 -15.06
CA LEU A 261 12.17 35.94 -13.89
C LEU A 261 13.55 35.32 -13.60
N LEU A 262 13.70 34.01 -13.83
CA LEU A 262 14.89 33.25 -13.44
C LEU A 262 15.89 33.11 -14.59
N SER A 263 17.11 33.58 -14.36
CA SER A 263 18.19 33.55 -15.35
C SER A 263 19.16 32.37 -15.21
N ARG A 264 19.06 31.59 -14.13
CA ARG A 264 19.92 30.42 -13.87
C ARG A 264 19.08 29.22 -13.52
N TRP A 265 19.48 28.06 -14.03
CA TRP A 265 18.74 26.82 -13.91
C TRP A 265 19.63 25.69 -13.43
N VAL A 266 19.10 24.85 -12.55
CA VAL A 266 19.79 23.65 -12.08
C VAL A 266 19.97 22.69 -13.26
N THR A 267 21.20 22.23 -13.43
CA THR A 267 21.58 21.24 -14.44
C THR A 267 22.27 20.05 -13.77
N LYS A 268 22.49 18.97 -14.53
CA LYS A 268 23.18 17.79 -14.02
C LYS A 268 24.65 18.12 -13.70
N ALA A 269 25.02 17.96 -12.44
CA ALA A 269 26.41 18.03 -11.98
C ALA A 269 27.07 16.64 -12.03
N ARG A 270 28.41 16.62 -11.98
CA ARG A 270 29.17 15.37 -11.87
C ARG A 270 28.93 14.73 -10.51
N PRO A 271 28.78 13.39 -10.43
CA PRO A 271 28.72 12.68 -9.16
C PRO A 271 29.94 12.97 -8.27
N HIS A 272 29.73 13.03 -6.96
CA HIS A 272 30.79 13.23 -5.97
C HIS A 272 30.47 12.54 -4.64
N SER A 273 31.49 12.37 -3.78
CA SER A 273 31.38 11.65 -2.51
C SER A 273 30.89 12.51 -1.32
N ARG A 274 30.57 13.79 -1.54
CA ARG A 274 30.05 14.66 -0.48
C ARG A 274 28.72 14.14 0.05
N LYS A 275 28.51 14.33 1.36
CA LYS A 275 27.28 13.95 2.06
C LYS A 275 26.35 15.15 2.11
N LEU A 276 25.05 14.90 1.97
CA LEU A 276 24.03 15.94 2.13
C LEU A 276 23.16 15.66 3.35
N VAL A 277 23.12 16.61 4.27
CA VAL A 277 22.11 16.68 5.33
C VAL A 277 20.92 17.46 4.79
N ILE A 278 19.76 16.81 4.69
CA ILE A 278 18.50 17.48 4.34
C ILE A 278 17.68 17.67 5.61
N VAL A 279 17.41 18.92 5.96
CA VAL A 279 16.62 19.30 7.14
C VAL A 279 15.25 19.77 6.68
N SER A 280 14.22 19.08 7.17
CA SER A 280 12.81 19.44 7.07
C SER A 280 12.27 19.97 8.40
N ALA A 281 11.03 20.42 8.45
CA ALA A 281 10.46 21.14 9.60
C ALA A 281 9.67 20.27 10.58
N GLY A 282 9.91 18.96 10.58
CA GLY A 282 9.27 18.06 11.53
C GLY A 282 9.66 18.38 12.99
N PRO A 283 8.77 18.13 13.96
CA PRO A 283 8.96 18.51 15.36
C PRO A 283 10.17 17.86 16.05
N ASP A 284 10.71 16.75 15.52
CA ASP A 284 11.85 16.06 16.14
C ASP A 284 13.19 16.78 15.90
N ILE A 285 13.28 17.73 14.96
CA ILE A 285 14.56 18.36 14.55
C ILE A 285 15.34 18.98 15.70
N HIS A 286 14.65 19.59 16.67
CA HIS A 286 15.32 20.25 17.80
C HIS A 286 16.10 19.26 18.66
N LYS A 287 15.59 18.03 18.81
CA LYS A 287 16.29 16.94 19.51
C LYS A 287 17.51 16.44 18.75
N ARG A 288 17.65 16.79 17.47
CA ARG A 288 18.72 16.33 16.57
C ARG A 288 19.75 17.41 16.26
N LYS A 289 19.61 18.62 16.83
CA LYS A 289 20.51 19.76 16.64
C LYS A 289 21.99 19.37 16.72
N ASP A 290 22.41 18.70 17.80
CA ASP A 290 23.82 18.37 18.02
C ASP A 290 24.37 17.40 16.97
N LYS A 291 23.55 16.45 16.50
CA LYS A 291 23.93 15.52 15.44
C LYS A 291 24.07 16.24 14.10
N ILE A 292 23.16 17.15 13.78
CA ILE A 292 23.23 17.98 12.56
C ILE A 292 24.49 18.85 12.59
N LEU A 293 24.75 19.54 13.71
CA LEU A 293 25.95 20.37 13.90
C LEU A 293 27.25 19.55 13.79
N LYS A 294 27.27 18.34 14.35
CA LYS A 294 28.42 17.44 14.23
C LYS A 294 28.68 17.10 12.76
N MET A 295 27.67 16.64 12.03
CA MET A 295 27.80 16.27 10.62
C MET A 295 28.24 17.44 9.74
N TRP A 296 27.69 18.63 9.99
CA TRP A 296 28.08 19.85 9.28
C TRP A 296 29.55 20.21 9.55
N ARG A 297 30.01 20.15 10.80
CA ARG A 297 31.43 20.37 11.17
C ARG A 297 32.38 19.32 10.58
N GLU A 298 31.88 18.11 10.33
CA GLU A 298 32.60 17.03 9.64
C GLU A 298 32.60 17.18 8.11
N GLY A 299 32.03 18.28 7.58
CA GLY A 299 32.10 18.62 6.16
C GLY A 299 30.90 18.16 5.32
N ALA A 300 29.78 17.81 5.94
CA ALA A 300 28.54 17.57 5.20
C ALA A 300 27.90 18.89 4.74
N ASP A 301 27.48 18.94 3.47
CA ASP A 301 26.65 20.03 2.96
C ASP A 301 25.26 19.97 3.62
N VAL A 302 24.61 21.12 3.80
CA VAL A 302 23.29 21.22 4.44
C VAL A 302 22.28 21.82 3.46
N ALA A 303 21.18 21.12 3.20
CA ALA A 303 20.02 21.62 2.50
C ALA A 303 18.84 21.77 3.46
N VAL A 304 18.15 22.90 3.39
CA VAL A 304 16.94 23.19 4.16
C VAL A 304 15.73 23.32 3.24
N VAL A 305 14.56 22.92 3.72
CA VAL A 305 13.28 23.22 3.04
C VAL A 305 12.52 24.28 3.81
N LYS A 306 12.15 25.37 3.11
CA LYS A 306 11.34 26.51 3.56
C LYS A 306 11.29 26.74 5.09
N HIS A 307 10.38 26.06 5.78
CA HIS A 307 10.12 26.20 7.22
C HIS A 307 11.31 25.89 8.13
N SER A 308 12.26 25.08 7.69
CA SER A 308 13.46 24.75 8.47
C SER A 308 14.55 25.82 8.43
N LEU A 309 14.49 26.78 7.49
CA LEU A 309 15.52 27.79 7.31
C LEU A 309 15.75 28.63 8.58
N PRO A 310 14.74 29.30 9.19
CA PRO A 310 14.98 30.12 10.38
C PRO A 310 15.55 29.31 11.54
N THR A 311 15.11 28.06 11.70
CA THR A 311 15.59 27.18 12.76
C THR A 311 17.07 26.85 12.60
N VAL A 312 17.49 26.51 11.37
CA VAL A 312 18.88 26.14 11.06
C VAL A 312 19.81 27.34 11.11
N LEU A 313 19.36 28.52 10.68
CA LEU A 313 20.09 29.79 10.87
C LEU A 313 20.26 30.11 12.35
N GLY A 314 19.23 29.90 13.17
CA GLY A 314 19.30 30.05 14.63
C GLY A 314 20.28 29.09 15.31
N TRP A 315 20.77 28.07 14.61
CA TRP A 315 21.85 27.19 15.09
C TRP A 315 23.24 27.62 14.60
N GLY A 316 23.34 28.70 13.84
CA GLY A 316 24.57 29.22 13.27
C GLY A 316 25.05 28.46 12.03
N ILE A 317 24.14 27.77 11.32
CA ILE A 317 24.46 27.06 10.08
C ILE A 317 23.93 27.88 8.91
N ASP A 318 24.84 28.34 8.05
CA ASP A 318 24.48 28.83 6.72
C ASP A 318 24.28 27.63 5.79
N PRO A 319 23.04 27.33 5.34
CA PRO A 319 22.80 26.17 4.51
C PRO A 319 23.39 26.36 3.12
N HIS A 320 23.85 25.27 2.51
CA HIS A 320 24.32 25.27 1.13
C HIS A 320 23.16 25.48 0.16
N TYR A 321 22.00 24.90 0.47
CA TYR A 321 20.81 24.97 -0.37
C TYR A 321 19.57 25.32 0.45
N LEU A 322 18.74 26.22 -0.09
CA LEU A 322 17.36 26.44 0.34
C LEU A 322 16.45 25.97 -0.80
N VAL A 323 15.68 24.90 -0.58
CA VAL A 323 14.75 24.38 -1.60
C VAL A 323 13.35 24.93 -1.36
N LEU A 324 12.78 25.56 -2.40
CA LEU A 324 11.46 26.16 -2.38
C LEU A 324 10.56 25.55 -3.45
N LEU A 325 9.37 25.14 -3.01
CA LEU A 325 8.24 24.72 -3.85
C LEU A 325 6.99 25.18 -3.10
N ASP A 326 6.45 26.33 -3.48
CA ASP A 326 5.17 26.81 -2.95
C ASP A 326 4.40 27.55 -4.04
N PRO A 327 3.36 26.95 -4.64
CA PRO A 327 2.61 27.56 -5.73
C PRO A 327 1.63 28.65 -5.25
N ARG A 328 1.64 28.97 -3.95
CA ARG A 328 0.75 29.95 -3.32
C ARG A 328 1.47 31.28 -3.04
N PRO A 329 0.74 32.40 -3.07
CA PRO A 329 1.29 33.73 -2.77
C PRO A 329 2.06 33.82 -1.46
N VAL A 330 3.14 34.60 -1.47
CA VAL A 330 4.09 34.76 -0.36
C VAL A 330 3.52 35.54 0.83
N ASP A 331 2.46 36.33 0.65
CA ASP A 331 1.80 37.11 1.69
C ASP A 331 0.89 36.27 2.60
N GLY A 332 0.44 35.11 2.11
CA GLY A 332 -0.45 34.22 2.86
C GLY A 332 0.23 33.50 4.04
N ILE A 333 -0.58 32.77 4.80
CA ILE A 333 -0.15 31.94 5.92
C ILE A 333 0.24 30.54 5.44
N SER A 334 1.35 30.02 5.97
CA SER A 334 1.85 28.68 5.66
C SER A 334 1.09 27.59 6.42
N THR A 335 1.36 26.32 6.07
CA THR A 335 0.76 25.15 6.74
C THR A 335 1.08 25.05 8.24
N HIS A 336 2.06 25.80 8.72
CA HIS A 336 2.46 25.85 10.13
C HIS A 336 1.94 27.12 10.84
N GLY A 337 1.03 27.88 10.23
CA GLY A 337 0.47 29.09 10.84
C GLY A 337 1.38 30.33 10.78
N ILE A 338 2.55 30.22 10.14
CA ILE A 338 3.53 31.32 10.00
C ILE A 338 3.34 32.01 8.65
N LYS A 339 3.37 33.34 8.61
CA LYS A 339 3.35 34.12 7.36
C LYS A 339 4.57 33.76 6.50
N ARG A 340 4.37 33.51 5.20
CA ARG A 340 5.46 32.94 4.38
C ARG A 340 6.63 33.91 4.18
N THR A 341 6.38 35.21 4.25
CA THR A 341 7.44 36.24 4.21
C THR A 341 8.44 36.06 5.33
N ASP A 342 7.96 35.81 6.53
CA ASP A 342 8.76 35.76 7.76
C ASP A 342 9.71 34.55 7.76
N LEU A 343 9.31 33.48 7.06
CA LEU A 343 10.15 32.28 6.86
C LEU A 343 11.34 32.52 5.92
N LEU A 344 11.33 33.61 5.16
CA LEU A 344 12.30 33.91 4.10
C LEU A 344 12.96 35.28 4.31
N GLU A 345 12.87 35.88 5.49
CA GLU A 345 13.47 37.19 5.79
C GLU A 345 14.99 37.16 5.68
N ASP A 346 15.62 36.23 6.40
CA ASP A 346 17.06 36.07 6.43
C ASP A 346 17.52 34.96 5.48
N ILE A 347 18.24 35.33 4.42
CA ILE A 347 18.82 34.39 3.47
C ILE A 347 20.31 34.71 3.32
N PRO A 348 21.22 33.84 3.81
CA PRO A 348 22.65 34.07 3.64
C PRO A 348 23.02 34.22 2.16
N PRO A 349 23.87 35.19 1.77
CA PRO A 349 24.27 35.38 0.38
C PRO A 349 24.96 34.14 -0.24
N THR A 350 25.58 33.31 0.59
CA THR A 350 26.26 32.06 0.24
C THR A 350 25.28 30.94 -0.11
N THR A 351 24.06 30.96 0.45
CA THR A 351 23.02 29.95 0.22
C THR A 351 22.54 29.98 -1.23
N LYS A 352 22.56 28.83 -1.92
CA LYS A 352 21.89 28.67 -3.22
C LYS A 352 20.40 28.44 -3.00
N VAL A 353 19.57 29.40 -3.42
CA VAL A 353 18.11 29.25 -3.31
C VAL A 353 17.56 28.60 -4.57
N LEU A 354 17.05 27.37 -4.43
CA LEU A 354 16.54 26.54 -5.50
C LEU A 354 15.01 26.66 -5.56
N VAL A 355 14.50 27.49 -6.47
CA VAL A 355 13.07 27.80 -6.62
C VAL A 355 12.45 26.93 -7.72
N ALA A 356 11.42 26.16 -7.37
CA ALA A 356 10.65 25.41 -8.36
C ALA A 356 9.93 26.40 -9.28
N SER A 357 9.97 26.19 -10.60
CA SER A 357 9.30 27.07 -11.57
C SER A 357 7.80 27.19 -11.34
N MET A 358 7.17 26.19 -10.72
CA MET A 358 5.74 26.24 -10.36
C MET A 358 5.43 27.06 -9.11
N SER A 359 6.45 27.55 -8.39
CA SER A 359 6.24 28.39 -7.20
C SER A 359 5.54 29.69 -7.59
N ASP A 360 4.79 30.29 -6.68
CA ASP A 360 4.15 31.56 -6.97
C ASP A 360 5.22 32.64 -7.29
N PRO A 361 5.08 33.41 -8.37
CA PRO A 361 6.05 34.43 -8.76
C PRO A 361 6.32 35.49 -7.67
N SER A 362 5.36 35.73 -6.75
CA SER A 362 5.60 36.57 -5.58
C SER A 362 6.67 35.99 -4.65
N VAL A 363 6.75 34.67 -4.50
CA VAL A 363 7.81 33.98 -3.74
C VAL A 363 9.16 34.21 -4.42
N THR A 364 9.23 34.03 -5.74
CA THR A 364 10.46 34.24 -6.53
C THR A 364 10.98 35.66 -6.39
N ARG A 365 10.12 36.67 -6.62
CA ARG A 365 10.47 38.09 -6.44
C ARG A 365 10.95 38.38 -5.02
N HIS A 366 10.26 37.84 -4.02
CA HIS A 366 10.59 38.04 -2.61
C HIS A 366 12.00 37.53 -2.28
N VAL A 367 12.39 36.37 -2.81
CA VAL A 367 13.74 35.81 -2.62
C VAL A 367 14.78 36.60 -3.41
N MET A 368 14.50 36.96 -4.65
CA MET A 368 15.44 37.73 -5.50
C MET A 368 15.77 39.11 -4.93
N ALA A 369 14.84 39.70 -4.16
CA ALA A 369 15.08 40.94 -3.43
C ALA A 369 16.11 40.79 -2.28
N ARG A 370 16.40 39.56 -1.83
CA ARG A 370 17.28 39.26 -0.68
C ARG A 370 18.61 38.67 -1.08
N THR A 371 18.65 37.88 -2.14
CA THR A 371 19.89 37.27 -2.63
C THR A 371 19.94 37.20 -4.14
N LYS A 372 21.15 37.36 -4.68
CA LYS A 372 21.42 37.11 -6.10
C LYS A 372 21.65 35.62 -6.38
N ASN A 373 21.73 34.74 -5.38
CA ASN A 373 22.06 33.32 -5.54
C ASN A 373 20.82 32.41 -5.75
N VAL A 374 19.86 32.88 -6.57
CA VAL A 374 18.64 32.15 -6.94
C VAL A 374 18.81 31.31 -8.21
N TRP A 375 18.33 30.07 -8.19
CA TRP A 375 18.37 29.11 -9.29
C TRP A 375 17.00 28.46 -9.47
N GLY A 376 16.53 28.36 -10.70
CA GLY A 376 15.30 27.66 -11.06
C GLY A 376 15.48 26.16 -11.21
N TRP A 377 14.41 25.40 -10.96
CA TRP A 377 14.30 23.98 -11.32
C TRP A 377 12.86 23.61 -11.64
N HIS A 378 12.63 22.52 -12.37
CA HIS A 378 11.28 22.11 -12.80
C HIS A 378 10.77 20.92 -12.00
N ALA A 379 9.67 21.09 -11.29
CA ALA A 379 8.98 20.00 -10.62
C ALA A 379 8.07 19.26 -11.61
N MET A 380 8.19 17.94 -11.67
CA MET A 380 7.27 17.10 -12.44
C MET A 380 5.99 16.82 -11.63
N THR A 381 4.86 17.40 -12.02
CA THR A 381 3.55 17.20 -11.38
C THR A 381 2.50 16.77 -12.42
N GLN A 382 1.35 16.27 -11.95
CA GLN A 382 0.26 15.86 -12.85
C GLN A 382 -0.26 17.03 -13.69
N ALA A 383 -0.37 18.23 -13.09
CA ALA A 383 -0.71 19.44 -13.82
C ALA A 383 0.25 19.74 -15.00
N LEU A 384 1.54 19.39 -14.86
CA LEU A 384 2.58 19.81 -15.80
C LEU A 384 2.95 18.74 -16.85
N LEU A 385 2.74 17.45 -16.56
CA LEU A 385 3.07 16.32 -17.45
C LEU A 385 2.48 16.42 -18.86
N LYS A 386 1.35 17.11 -19.04
CA LYS A 386 0.65 17.26 -20.35
C LYS A 386 0.61 18.69 -20.87
N SER A 387 1.41 19.59 -20.30
CA SER A 387 1.25 21.03 -20.53
C SER A 387 2.20 21.63 -21.58
N GLU A 388 3.20 20.87 -22.04
CA GLU A 388 4.24 21.33 -23.00
C GLU A 388 4.86 22.69 -22.64
N VAL A 389 4.97 23.02 -21.35
CA VAL A 389 5.47 24.33 -20.88
C VAL A 389 6.98 24.42 -20.75
N PHE A 390 7.66 23.27 -20.74
CA PHE A 390 9.10 23.22 -20.50
C PHE A 390 9.88 23.19 -21.81
N PRO A 391 10.99 23.94 -21.93
CA PRO A 391 11.88 23.82 -23.08
C PRO A 391 12.36 22.38 -23.29
N PRO A 392 12.56 21.92 -24.55
CA PRO A 392 13.16 20.62 -24.83
C PRO A 392 14.50 20.43 -24.09
N GLY A 393 14.69 19.24 -23.51
CA GLY A 393 15.91 18.91 -22.74
C GLY A 393 15.94 19.44 -21.30
N SER A 394 14.87 20.11 -20.85
CA SER A 394 14.76 20.55 -19.45
C SER A 394 14.87 19.40 -18.46
N LEU A 395 15.63 19.62 -17.38
CA LEU A 395 15.71 18.67 -16.27
C LEU A 395 14.41 18.73 -15.45
N LEU A 396 13.60 17.68 -15.56
CA LEU A 396 12.39 17.51 -14.76
C LEU A 396 12.71 16.69 -13.52
N VAL A 397 12.52 17.30 -12.35
CA VAL A 397 12.72 16.66 -11.07
C VAL A 397 11.44 15.97 -10.66
N ASN A 398 11.45 14.64 -10.70
CA ASN A 398 10.39 13.81 -10.12
C ASN A 398 10.55 13.69 -8.60
N GLY A 399 9.54 13.16 -7.92
CA GLY A 399 9.71 12.57 -6.58
C GLY A 399 8.87 13.23 -5.50
N GLY A 400 7.92 12.47 -4.98
CA GLY A 400 7.17 12.80 -3.79
C GLY A 400 6.22 14.00 -3.87
N THR A 401 5.39 14.08 -2.84
CA THR A 401 4.25 14.97 -2.65
C THR A 401 4.61 16.26 -1.92
N CYS A 402 5.84 16.38 -1.41
CA CYS A 402 6.32 17.58 -0.70
C CYS A 402 7.74 18.01 -1.13
N ALA A 403 8.08 19.26 -0.81
CA ALA A 403 9.38 19.86 -1.13
C ALA A 403 10.57 19.09 -0.54
N ALA A 404 10.41 18.44 0.63
CA ALA A 404 11.46 17.67 1.28
C ALA A 404 11.90 16.46 0.44
N TRP A 405 10.95 15.75 -0.16
CA TRP A 405 11.24 14.65 -1.07
C TRP A 405 11.82 15.14 -2.40
N ARG A 406 11.30 16.25 -2.91
CA ARG A 406 11.85 16.89 -4.12
C ARG A 406 13.29 17.36 -3.91
N ALA A 407 13.65 17.84 -2.72
CA ALA A 407 15.02 18.23 -2.39
C ALA A 407 16.00 17.06 -2.56
N MET A 408 15.59 15.84 -2.18
CA MET A 408 16.41 14.64 -2.36
C MET A 408 16.59 14.29 -3.85
N SER A 409 15.50 14.22 -4.62
CA SER A 409 15.57 13.98 -6.08
C SER A 409 16.36 15.05 -6.84
N LEU A 410 16.19 16.32 -6.47
CA LEU A 410 16.95 17.44 -7.03
C LEU A 410 18.45 17.27 -6.74
N SER A 411 18.79 16.80 -5.54
CA SER A 411 20.17 16.63 -5.11
C SER A 411 20.91 15.48 -5.80
N LEU A 412 20.18 14.48 -6.33
CA LEU A 412 20.77 13.50 -7.26
C LEU A 412 21.33 14.19 -8.51
N SER A 413 20.59 15.15 -9.05
CA SER A 413 21.06 15.96 -10.19
C SER A 413 22.24 16.86 -9.82
N LEU A 414 22.41 17.17 -8.53
CA LEU A 414 23.56 17.92 -8.02
C LEU A 414 24.77 17.03 -7.70
N GLY A 415 24.70 15.72 -7.97
CA GLY A 415 25.82 14.79 -7.83
C GLY A 415 25.90 14.09 -6.46
N TYR A 416 24.92 14.28 -5.58
CA TYR A 416 24.84 13.56 -4.30
C TYR A 416 24.30 12.16 -4.47
N SER A 417 24.82 11.23 -3.66
CA SER A 417 24.31 9.85 -3.53
C SER A 417 24.14 9.41 -2.07
N GLU A 418 24.54 10.24 -1.10
CA GLU A 418 24.42 9.95 0.34
C GLU A 418 23.67 11.05 1.07
N PHE A 419 22.55 10.67 1.68
CA PHE A 419 21.57 11.58 2.27
C PHE A 419 21.33 11.26 3.74
N HIS A 420 21.38 12.29 4.57
CA HIS A 420 20.99 12.24 5.98
C HIS A 420 19.76 13.13 6.20
N LEU A 421 18.62 12.50 6.43
CA LEU A 421 17.33 13.16 6.51
C LEU A 421 16.97 13.47 7.97
N PHE A 422 16.64 14.71 8.28
CA PHE A 422 16.20 15.18 9.60
C PHE A 422 14.88 15.94 9.48
N GLY A 423 13.93 15.74 10.41
CA GLY A 423 12.63 16.41 10.38
C GLY A 423 11.64 15.82 9.38
N PHE A 424 11.88 14.58 8.94
CA PHE A 424 10.98 13.81 8.08
C PHE A 424 9.95 13.05 8.94
N ASP A 425 9.34 13.75 9.90
CA ASP A 425 8.52 13.12 10.93
C ASP A 425 7.16 12.69 10.40
N PHE A 426 6.53 13.47 9.52
CA PHE A 426 5.19 13.21 8.94
C PHE A 426 4.10 12.87 9.98
N CYS A 427 4.27 13.37 11.20
CA CYS A 427 3.32 13.22 12.30
C CYS A 427 3.45 14.38 13.26
N TYR A 428 2.45 14.53 14.12
CA TYR A 428 2.42 15.49 15.21
C TYR A 428 2.51 14.77 16.56
N PRO A 429 3.15 15.36 17.57
CA PRO A 429 3.00 14.95 18.95
C PRO A 429 1.53 15.02 19.36
N GLU A 430 1.04 14.05 20.11
CA GLU A 430 -0.38 13.99 20.49
C GLU A 430 -0.83 15.24 21.28
N GLY A 431 0.06 15.82 22.10
CA GLY A 431 -0.22 17.07 22.82
C GLY A 431 -0.32 18.33 21.95
N GLN A 432 -0.02 18.24 20.64
CA GLN A 432 -0.07 19.36 19.69
C GLN A 432 -1.25 19.26 18.71
N ILE A 433 -2.12 18.27 18.87
CA ILE A 433 -3.29 18.10 17.99
C ILE A 433 -4.60 18.43 18.71
N ASP A 434 -5.57 18.92 17.93
CA ASP A 434 -6.96 18.97 18.34
C ASP A 434 -7.72 17.85 17.61
N LYS A 435 -8.11 16.80 18.35
CA LYS A 435 -8.82 15.64 17.80
C LYS A 435 -10.21 15.98 17.23
N LYS A 436 -10.75 17.16 17.56
CA LYS A 436 -12.03 17.66 17.02
C LYS A 436 -11.86 18.56 15.80
N ALA A 437 -10.63 18.93 15.45
CA ALA A 437 -10.36 19.77 14.31
C ALA A 437 -10.82 19.10 13.01
N LYS A 438 -11.45 19.91 12.15
CA LYS A 438 -11.92 19.50 10.83
C LYS A 438 -11.08 20.15 9.73
N ASP A 439 -10.94 19.48 8.60
CA ASP A 439 -10.36 20.04 7.39
C ASP A 439 -11.37 20.94 6.65
N GLU A 440 -10.96 21.53 5.53
CA GLU A 440 -11.78 22.42 4.70
C GLU A 440 -13.04 21.71 4.13
N GLN A 441 -13.07 20.38 4.14
CA GLN A 441 -14.18 19.55 3.66
C GLN A 441 -15.03 19.00 4.83
N GLY A 442 -14.79 19.46 6.06
CA GLY A 442 -15.54 19.05 7.25
C GLY A 442 -15.19 17.67 7.80
N ARG A 443 -14.14 17.02 7.29
CA ARG A 443 -13.64 15.70 7.72
C ARG A 443 -12.65 15.86 8.88
N PRO A 444 -12.40 14.81 9.68
CA PRO A 444 -11.36 14.86 10.71
C PRO A 444 -10.00 15.26 10.10
N LYS A 445 -9.40 16.34 10.61
CA LYS A 445 -8.10 16.84 10.13
C LYS A 445 -6.97 15.87 10.50
N TYR A 446 -7.00 15.38 11.74
CA TYR A 446 -6.00 14.47 12.27
C TYR A 446 -6.52 13.04 12.29
N MET A 447 -5.66 12.11 11.87
CA MET A 447 -5.93 10.67 11.81
C MET A 447 -4.86 9.93 12.62
N GLU A 448 -5.30 8.95 13.41
CA GLU A 448 -4.38 7.99 14.02
C GLU A 448 -4.03 6.93 12.98
N ILE A 449 -2.74 6.78 12.71
CA ILE A 449 -2.19 5.75 11.82
C ILE A 449 -1.28 4.82 12.62
N SER A 450 -1.17 3.58 12.16
CA SER A 450 -0.26 2.58 12.74
C SER A 450 0.76 2.14 11.69
N ILE A 451 2.04 2.11 12.05
CA ILE A 451 3.12 1.72 11.15
C ILE A 451 3.76 0.42 11.64
N GLY A 452 3.94 -0.53 10.70
CA GLY A 452 4.62 -1.80 10.93
C GLY A 452 3.82 -2.82 11.75
N GLN A 453 4.40 -4.01 11.92
CA GLN A 453 3.76 -5.14 12.60
C GLN A 453 3.54 -4.89 14.11
N THR A 454 4.37 -4.05 14.72
CA THR A 454 4.25 -3.65 16.12
C THR A 454 3.10 -2.68 16.37
N GLY A 455 2.46 -2.17 15.31
CA GLY A 455 1.34 -1.24 15.41
C GLY A 455 1.71 0.09 16.07
N LYS A 456 2.94 0.61 15.84
CA LYS A 456 3.35 1.88 16.46
C LYS A 456 2.45 2.99 15.94
N LYS A 457 1.75 3.67 16.86
CA LYS A 457 0.73 4.66 16.56
C LYS A 457 1.31 6.06 16.40
N PHE A 458 0.74 6.83 15.47
CA PHE A 458 1.08 8.22 15.20
C PHE A 458 -0.17 9.01 14.85
N TRP A 459 -0.17 10.31 15.17
CA TRP A 459 -1.18 11.24 14.69
C TRP A 459 -0.64 12.02 13.48
N SER A 460 -1.39 12.03 12.38
CA SER A 460 -0.97 12.67 11.13
C SER A 460 -2.15 13.33 10.41
N THR A 461 -1.88 14.05 9.32
CA THR A 461 -2.91 14.61 8.41
C THR A 461 -2.83 13.92 7.05
N GLY A 462 -3.85 14.08 6.20
CA GLY A 462 -3.86 13.44 4.88
C GLY A 462 -2.62 13.74 4.04
N GLU A 463 -2.16 14.99 4.05
CA GLU A 463 -0.98 15.42 3.28
C GLU A 463 0.30 14.78 3.81
N LEU A 464 0.46 14.69 5.14
CA LEU A 464 1.62 14.05 5.75
C LEU A 464 1.60 12.54 5.57
N ILE A 465 0.43 11.90 5.53
CA ILE A 465 0.30 10.48 5.20
C ILE A 465 0.72 10.24 3.74
N ALA A 466 0.29 11.08 2.80
CA ALA A 466 0.74 10.99 1.42
C ALA A 466 2.27 11.15 1.32
N ALA A 467 2.86 12.09 2.07
CA ALA A 467 4.32 12.22 2.17
C ALA A 467 4.99 11.01 2.83
N SER A 468 4.34 10.32 3.77
CA SER A 468 4.87 9.10 4.36
C SER A 468 4.85 7.90 3.40
N GLN A 469 3.87 7.83 2.50
CA GLN A 469 3.83 6.83 1.43
C GLN A 469 4.99 7.03 0.45
N ASP A 470 5.37 8.28 0.16
CA ASP A 470 6.58 8.55 -0.64
C ASP A 470 7.84 8.04 0.07
N ALA A 471 7.91 8.16 1.41
CA ALA A 471 9.02 7.64 2.20
C ALA A 471 9.22 6.14 1.95
N GLN A 472 8.14 5.37 1.97
CA GLN A 472 8.18 3.94 1.67
C GLN A 472 8.76 3.70 0.27
N TYR A 473 8.27 4.41 -0.74
CA TYR A 473 8.76 4.28 -2.11
C TYR A 473 10.26 4.60 -2.22
N PHE A 474 10.70 5.73 -1.68
CA PHE A 474 12.10 6.14 -1.71
C PHE A 474 13.03 5.14 -1.01
N PHE A 475 12.61 4.60 0.12
CA PHE A 475 13.45 3.66 0.87
C PHE A 475 13.46 2.27 0.24
N GLU A 476 12.36 1.81 -0.37
CA GLU A 476 12.30 0.54 -1.09
C GLU A 476 13.19 0.54 -2.34
N HIS A 477 13.25 1.68 -3.03
CA HIS A 477 13.96 1.81 -4.31
C HIS A 477 15.29 2.55 -4.17
N ALA A 478 15.77 2.78 -2.94
CA ALA A 478 16.99 3.57 -2.68
C ALA A 478 18.19 3.02 -3.46
N GLN A 479 18.40 1.71 -3.43
CA GLN A 479 19.51 1.04 -4.12
C GLN A 479 19.39 1.17 -5.65
N GLU A 480 18.20 0.95 -6.21
CA GLU A 480 17.93 1.08 -7.65
C GLU A 480 18.16 2.52 -8.15
N MET A 481 17.90 3.50 -7.28
CA MET A 481 18.13 4.91 -7.56
C MET A 481 19.56 5.38 -7.23
N GLY A 482 20.45 4.49 -6.82
CA GLY A 482 21.84 4.83 -6.50
C GLY A 482 21.98 5.68 -5.23
N MET A 483 21.11 5.48 -4.24
CA MET A 483 21.05 6.28 -3.01
C MET A 483 21.40 5.49 -1.76
N ARG A 484 22.22 6.11 -0.89
CA ARG A 484 22.33 5.78 0.52
C ARG A 484 21.52 6.78 1.33
N ILE A 485 20.51 6.30 2.03
CA ILE A 485 19.58 7.14 2.79
C ILE A 485 19.64 6.76 4.26
N TYR A 486 19.84 7.75 5.12
CA TYR A 486 19.80 7.62 6.57
C TYR A 486 18.76 8.59 7.13
N CYS A 487 17.61 8.08 7.57
CA CYS A 487 16.53 8.90 8.12
C CYS A 487 16.59 8.92 9.65
N HIS A 488 16.86 10.09 10.23
CA HIS A 488 17.10 10.25 11.67
C HIS A 488 15.85 10.80 12.36
N GLY A 489 15.46 10.15 13.46
CA GLY A 489 14.41 10.65 14.36
C GLY A 489 13.48 9.56 14.88
N GLU A 490 12.32 9.98 15.37
CA GLU A 490 11.32 9.11 16.02
C GLU A 490 9.93 9.14 15.39
N GLY A 491 9.70 10.03 14.41
CA GLY A 491 8.45 10.12 13.67
C GLY A 491 8.22 8.97 12.67
N VAL A 492 7.22 9.14 11.81
CA VAL A 492 6.80 8.17 10.80
C VAL A 492 7.91 7.88 9.79
N GLY A 493 8.55 8.90 9.21
CA GLY A 493 9.62 8.69 8.22
C GLY A 493 10.79 7.85 8.76
N PRO A 494 11.40 8.21 9.91
CA PRO A 494 12.42 7.38 10.56
C PRO A 494 11.93 5.97 10.92
N THR A 495 10.67 5.81 11.29
CA THR A 495 10.09 4.48 11.59
C THR A 495 9.98 3.62 10.34
N ILE A 496 9.49 4.17 9.23
CA ILE A 496 9.43 3.48 7.93
C ILE A 496 10.84 3.14 7.44
N TRP A 497 11.79 4.08 7.56
CA TRP A 497 13.19 3.86 7.21
C TRP A 497 13.80 2.67 7.96
N LYS A 498 13.60 2.59 9.30
CA LYS A 498 14.10 1.46 10.11
C LYS A 498 13.53 0.11 9.67
N LEU A 499 12.26 0.06 9.28
CA LEU A 499 11.60 -1.16 8.81
C LEU A 499 12.14 -1.65 7.45
N ILE A 500 12.46 -0.72 6.55
CA ILE A 500 12.85 -1.05 5.17
C ILE A 500 14.37 -1.19 5.04
N LEU A 501 15.10 -0.13 5.37
CA LEU A 501 16.55 -0.03 5.24
C LEU A 501 17.24 -0.34 6.57
N GLY A 502 16.85 0.34 7.65
CA GLY A 502 17.47 0.19 8.97
C GLY A 502 18.99 0.24 8.92
N ASP A 503 19.64 -0.65 9.67
CA ASP A 503 21.10 -0.76 9.70
C ASP A 503 21.67 -1.69 8.61
N LYS A 504 20.86 -2.05 7.61
CA LYS A 504 21.35 -2.86 6.48
C LYS A 504 22.45 -2.08 5.76
N LYS A 505 23.47 -2.81 5.31
CA LYS A 505 24.52 -2.23 4.47
C LYS A 505 23.89 -1.78 3.14
N GLN A 506 23.95 -0.47 2.88
CA GLN A 506 23.42 0.13 1.65
C GLN A 506 24.53 0.17 0.61
N GLU A 507 24.75 -0.96 -0.07
CA GLU A 507 25.70 -1.05 -1.17
C GLU A 507 25.07 -0.48 -2.45
N LEU A 508 25.74 0.48 -3.07
CA LEU A 508 25.31 1.00 -4.37
C LEU A 508 25.80 0.06 -5.47
N PRO A 509 25.00 -0.16 -6.52
CA PRO A 509 25.43 -0.94 -7.67
C PRO A 509 26.66 -0.28 -8.29
N THR A 510 27.63 -1.12 -8.66
CA THR A 510 28.81 -0.74 -9.44
C THR A 510 28.38 -0.22 -10.82
N LEU A 511 29.25 0.54 -11.48
CA LEU A 511 28.98 1.00 -12.85
C LEU A 511 28.74 -0.18 -13.80
N GLU A 512 29.44 -1.30 -13.63
CA GLU A 512 29.20 -2.52 -14.41
C GLU A 512 27.82 -3.14 -14.17
N GLU A 513 27.28 -3.03 -12.95
CA GLU A 513 25.93 -3.53 -12.62
C GLU A 513 24.82 -2.59 -13.13
N ILE A 514 25.10 -1.30 -13.28
CA ILE A 514 24.14 -0.31 -13.81
C ILE A 514 23.99 -0.41 -15.34
N PHE A 515 25.04 -0.82 -16.05
CA PHE A 515 25.09 -0.86 -17.51
C PHE A 515 24.99 -2.28 -18.12
N LYS A 516 24.64 -3.29 -17.32
CA LYS A 516 24.20 -4.63 -17.77
C LYS A 516 22.68 -4.65 -17.93
#